data_AF-A0AAW1NBN3-F1
#
_entry.id   AF-A0AAW1NBN3-F1
#
_cell.length_a   1.000
_cell.length_b   1.000
_cell.length_c   1.000
_cell.angle_alpha   90.00
_cell.angle_beta   90.00
_cell.angle_gamma   90.00
#
_symmetry.space_group_name_H-M   'P 1'
#
loop_
_entity.id
_entity.type
_entity.pdbx_description
1 polymer ?
#
loop_
_entity_poly.entity_id
_entity_poly.type
_entity_poly.pdbx_seq_one_letter_code
_entity_poly.pdbx_strand_id
1 'polypeptide(L)' 'MEVIIDQKGYDYDSSYACMTPKDDDCRIPVADAPPPPPKKSRSARKADPPINGYFNTPDLELIFKKLSHYSRHNNACYA' A
#
# COMPACT_ATOMS: atom_id res chain seq x y z
N MET A 1 -59.04 4.59 -11.80
CA MET A 1 -58.30 5.75 -11.27
C MET A 1 -57.15 5.20 -10.48
N GLU A 2 -55.96 5.70 -10.78
CA GLU A 2 -54.69 5.01 -10.61
C GLU A 2 -54.29 4.81 -9.15
N VAL A 3 -53.53 3.74 -8.92
CA VAL A 3 -52.92 3.42 -7.63
C VAL A 3 -51.80 4.42 -7.41
N ILE A 4 -52.01 5.38 -6.49
CA ILE A 4 -50.95 6.30 -6.07
C ILE A 4 -49.98 5.49 -5.21
N ILE A 5 -48.91 5.01 -5.84
CA ILE A 5 -47.76 4.47 -5.13
C ILE A 5 -47.05 5.67 -4.52
N ASP A 6 -47.03 5.78 -3.19
CA ASP A 6 -46.11 6.69 -2.50
C ASP A 6 -44.69 6.22 -2.76
N GLN A 7 -44.16 6.63 -3.91
CA GLN A 7 -42.74 6.62 -4.19
C GLN A 7 -42.09 7.64 -3.27
N LYS A 8 -41.83 7.27 -2.01
CA LYS A 8 -40.71 7.88 -1.29
C LYS A 8 -39.44 7.39 -1.98
N GLY A 9 -39.12 8.05 -3.09
CA GLY A 9 -37.80 8.02 -3.69
C GLY A 9 -36.85 8.60 -2.66
N TYR A 10 -36.17 7.72 -1.93
CA TYR A 10 -34.94 8.10 -1.26
C TYR A 10 -33.94 8.37 -2.38
N ASP A 11 -33.70 9.65 -2.66
CA ASP A 11 -32.61 10.08 -3.51
C ASP A 11 -31.31 9.77 -2.77
N TYR A 12 -30.78 8.56 -2.96
CA TYR A 12 -29.43 8.25 -2.54
C TYR A 12 -28.51 9.09 -3.43
N ASP A 13 -28.13 10.27 -2.95
CA ASP A 13 -27.10 11.07 -3.56
C ASP A 13 -25.77 10.29 -3.47
N SER A 14 -25.47 9.60 -4.56
CA SER A 14 -24.23 8.85 -4.80
C SER A 14 -22.97 9.70 -4.56
N SER A 15 -23.10 11.03 -4.49
CA SER A 15 -21.98 11.93 -4.19
C SER A 15 -21.40 11.73 -2.78
N TYR A 16 -22.16 11.18 -1.82
CA TYR A 16 -21.73 11.05 -0.41
C TYR A 16 -21.12 9.70 -0.03
N ALA A 17 -21.08 8.71 -0.93
CA ALA A 17 -20.65 7.36 -0.57
C ALA A 17 -19.15 7.26 -0.18
N CYS A 18 -18.33 8.22 -0.64
CA CYS A 18 -16.87 8.23 -0.43
C CYS A 18 -16.29 9.65 -0.21
N MET A 19 -16.97 10.52 0.54
CA MET A 19 -16.44 11.86 0.84
C MET A 19 -15.59 11.87 2.11
N THR A 20 -14.54 12.71 2.13
CA THR A 20 -13.85 13.08 3.36
C THR A 20 -14.86 13.69 4.35
N PRO A 21 -14.94 13.19 5.60
CA PRO A 21 -15.79 13.79 6.63
C PRO A 21 -15.49 15.29 6.79
N LYS A 22 -16.56 16.10 6.83
CA LYS A 22 -16.47 17.56 6.92
C LYS A 22 -16.67 18.09 8.34
N ASP A 23 -17.14 17.23 9.24
CA ASP A 23 -17.38 17.61 10.63
C ASP A 23 -16.06 17.90 11.35
N ASP A 24 -16.04 18.96 12.16
CA ASP A 24 -14.83 19.41 12.85
C ASP A 24 -14.28 18.36 13.82
N ASP A 25 -15.13 17.48 14.36
CA ASP A 25 -14.73 16.35 15.22
C ASP A 25 -13.84 15.32 14.49
N CYS A 26 -13.94 15.25 13.16
CA CYS A 26 -13.11 14.39 12.31
C CYS A 26 -11.88 15.11 11.74
N ARG A 27 -11.75 16.42 11.96
CA ARG A 27 -10.68 17.24 11.39
C ARG A 27 -9.40 17.00 12.16
N ILE A 28 -8.36 16.54 11.46
CA ILE A 28 -7.02 16.42 12.04
C ILE A 28 -6.55 17.84 12.41
N PRO A 29 -6.18 18.10 13.68
CA PRO A 29 -5.69 19.40 14.08
C PRO A 29 -4.43 19.75 13.29
N VAL A 30 -4.29 21.02 12.93
CA VAL A 30 -3.07 21.51 12.28
C VAL A 30 -1.94 21.33 13.28
N ALA A 31 -1.02 20.42 12.98
CA ALA A 31 0.12 20.16 13.84
C ALA A 31 1.00 21.41 13.92
N ASP A 32 1.45 21.74 15.14
CA ASP A 32 2.61 22.61 15.31
C ASP A 32 3.79 22.01 14.53
N ALA A 33 4.60 22.87 13.92
CA ALA A 33 5.69 22.44 13.04
C ALA A 33 6.53 21.34 13.72
N PRO A 34 6.91 20.27 12.99
CA PRO A 34 7.71 19.20 13.57
C PRO A 34 9.00 19.76 14.16
N PRO A 35 9.53 19.15 15.24
CA PRO A 35 10.76 19.62 15.85
C PRO A 35 11.90 19.68 14.82
N PRO A 36 12.86 20.60 14.97
CA PRO A 36 13.95 20.76 14.03
C PRO A 36 14.77 19.46 13.91
N PRO A 37 15.29 19.13 12.71
CA PRO A 37 16.02 17.91 12.48
C PRO A 37 17.29 17.83 13.36
N PRO A 38 17.68 16.63 13.81
CA PRO A 38 18.88 16.46 14.60
C PRO A 38 20.12 16.88 13.81
N LYS A 39 21.08 17.52 14.49
CA LYS A 39 22.35 17.93 13.89
C LYS A 39 23.12 16.66 13.47
N LYS A 40 23.47 16.58 12.18
CA LYS A 40 24.35 15.51 11.67
C LYS A 40 25.68 15.52 12.43
N SER A 41 26.08 14.40 13.03
CA SER A 41 27.40 14.28 13.62
C SER A 41 28.46 14.24 12.51
N ARG A 42 29.59 14.93 12.70
CA ARG A 42 30.69 14.99 11.70
C ARG A 42 31.48 13.68 11.60
N SER A 43 31.14 12.66 12.40
CA SER A 43 31.97 11.46 12.62
C SER A 43 31.49 10.20 11.89
N ALA A 44 30.62 10.32 10.88
CA ALA A 44 30.45 9.22 9.94
C ALA A 44 31.73 9.11 9.09
N ARG A 45 32.73 8.35 9.58
CA ARG A 45 33.80 7.85 8.70
C ARG A 45 33.09 7.14 7.55
N LYS A 46 33.46 7.45 6.31
CA LYS A 46 33.00 6.69 5.15
C LYS A 46 33.37 5.23 5.44
N ALA A 47 32.37 4.39 5.63
CA ALA A 47 32.61 2.96 5.76
C ALA A 47 33.21 2.47 4.46
N ASP A 48 34.25 1.66 4.55
CA ASP A 48 34.74 0.94 3.38
C ASP A 48 33.60 0.07 2.83
N PRO A 49 33.54 -0.13 1.50
CA PRO A 49 32.55 -1.05 0.94
C PRO A 49 32.70 -2.45 1.55
N PRO A 50 31.61 -3.21 1.69
CA PRO A 50 31.68 -4.60 2.17
C PRO A 50 32.66 -5.42 1.32
N ILE A 51 33.46 -6.26 1.98
CA ILE A 51 34.53 -7.07 1.37
C ILE A 51 34.00 -7.95 0.22
N ASN A 52 32.76 -8.43 0.33
CA ASN A 52 32.14 -9.32 -0.65
C ASN A 52 31.18 -8.58 -1.60
N GLY A 53 31.31 -7.25 -1.69
CA GLY A 53 30.35 -6.41 -2.38
C GLY A 53 29.03 -6.28 -1.61
N TYR A 54 28.18 -5.37 -2.08
CA TYR A 54 26.87 -5.11 -1.47
C TYR A 54 25.82 -6.16 -1.85
N PHE A 55 25.99 -6.80 -3.01
CA PHE A 55 25.03 -7.73 -3.57
C PHE A 55 25.66 -9.11 -3.72
N ASN A 56 25.22 -10.03 -2.87
CA ASN A 56 25.43 -11.46 -3.09
C ASN A 56 24.33 -11.95 -4.03
N THR A 57 24.55 -11.88 -5.35
CA THR A 57 23.55 -12.32 -6.32
C THR A 57 23.31 -13.82 -6.15
N PRO A 58 22.06 -14.26 -5.94
CA PRO A 58 21.76 -15.69 -5.90
C PRO A 58 22.02 -16.34 -7.27
N ASP A 59 22.29 -17.64 -7.25
CA ASP A 59 22.47 -18.41 -8.47
C ASP A 59 21.17 -18.41 -9.30
N LEU A 60 21.24 -17.80 -10.49
CA LEU A 60 20.11 -17.66 -11.40
C LEU A 60 19.65 -19.02 -11.94
N GLU A 61 20.58 -19.96 -12.21
CA GLU A 61 20.22 -21.28 -12.72
C GLU A 61 19.39 -22.05 -11.68
N LEU A 62 19.78 -21.96 -10.41
CA LEU A 62 19.04 -22.54 -9.30
C LEU A 62 17.65 -21.91 -9.14
N ILE A 63 17.53 -20.59 -9.31
CA ILE A 63 16.25 -19.88 -9.24
C ILE A 63 15.32 -20.36 -10.35
N PHE A 64 15.76 -20.32 -11.61
CA PHE A 64 14.92 -20.70 -12.75
C PHE A 64 14.55 -22.19 -12.71
N LYS A 65 15.45 -23.06 -12.25
CA LYS A 65 15.15 -24.48 -12.04
C LYS A 65 14.04 -24.65 -10.99
N LYS A 66 14.14 -24.01 -9.83
CA LYS A 66 13.09 -24.08 -8.80
C LYS A 66 11.74 -23.55 -9.29
N LEU A 67 11.72 -22.40 -9.95
CA LEU A 67 10.50 -21.80 -10.52
C LEU A 67 9.81 -22.71 -11.55
N SER A 68 10.59 -23.45 -12.35
CA SER A 68 10.06 -24.40 -13.33
C SER A 68 9.32 -25.59 -12.69
N HIS A 69 9.69 -25.98 -11.45
CA HIS A 69 9.04 -27.06 -10.72
C HIS A 69 7.75 -26.61 -9.99
N TYR A 70 7.66 -25.36 -9.52
CA TYR A 70 6.44 -24.84 -8.87
C TYR A 70 5.23 -24.73 -9.80
N SER A 71 5.45 -24.57 -11.11
CA SER A 71 4.38 -24.48 -12.11
C SER A 71 3.63 -25.81 -12.32
N ARG A 72 4.28 -26.96 -12.07
CA ARG A 72 3.67 -28.27 -12.29
C ARG A 72 2.65 -28.70 -11.21
N HIS A 73 2.67 -28.06 -10.04
CA HIS A 73 1.81 -28.45 -8.92
C HIS A 73 0.46 -27.71 -8.88
N ASN A 74 0.19 -26.74 -9.78
CA ASN A 74 -1.00 -25.89 -9.71
C ASN A 74 -2.03 -26.09 -10.84
N ASN A 75 -1.87 -27.10 -11.71
CA ASN A 75 -2.80 -27.37 -12.82
C ASN A 75 -3.66 -28.64 -12.64
N ALA A 76 -3.81 -29.15 -11.43
CA ALA A 76 -4.67 -30.31 -11.16
C ALA A 76 -6.16 -29.94 -10.94
N CYS A 77 -6.56 -28.67 -11.12
CA CYS A 77 -7.90 -28.19 -10.75
C CYS A 77 -8.55 -27.31 -11.82
N TYR A 78 -8.64 -27.78 -13.06
CA TYR A 78 -9.67 -27.36 -14.01
C TYR A 78 -9.96 -28.56 -14.92
N ALA A 79 -10.88 -29.41 -14.46
CA ALA A 79 -11.52 -30.49 -15.22
C ALA A 79 -13.02 -30.20 -15.27
#